data_AF-A0A8S2UE88-F1
#
_entry.id   AF-A0A8S2UE88-F1
#
_cell.length_a   1.000
_cell.length_b   1.000
_cell.length_c   1.000
_cell.angle_alpha   90.00
_cell.angle_beta   90.00
_cell.angle_gamma   90.00
#
_symmetry.space_group_name_H-M   'P 1'
#
loop_
_entity.id
_entity.type
_entity.pdbx_description
1 polymer ?
#
loop_
_entity_poly.entity_id
_entity_poly.type
_entity_poly.pdbx_seq_one_letter_code
_entity_poly.pdbx_strand_id
1 'polypeptide(L)'
;MENDCEAKVTPSTQPYDTLSESPSTKTKANLQNTEAIVCNARTILYACPFVLLALLIFLGIPLLQIIIGILYKNECPVNPLIPVYLVFTGVAALTLLSTVILGVTVKKLSFLLYLSILLTLLMFGWFITGNVWIFKSQGKVQFYYPNQR
;
A
#
# COMPACT_ATOMS: atom_id res chain seq x y z
N MET A 1 -21.85 24.47 1.91
CA MET A 1 -22.19 24.86 3.30
C MET A 1 -21.41 23.89 4.17
N GLU A 2 -20.10 24.01 4.28
CA GLU A 2 -19.34 25.06 4.98
C GLU A 2 -18.10 25.42 4.14
N ASN A 3 -17.85 26.72 3.93
CA ASN A 3 -16.74 27.26 3.16
C ASN A 3 -15.72 27.94 4.10
N ASP A 4 -14.51 28.09 3.58
CA ASP A 4 -13.45 29.05 3.94
C ASP A 4 -12.45 28.69 5.06
N CYS A 5 -11.39 28.01 4.62
CA CYS A 5 -10.02 28.33 5.03
C CYS A 5 -9.59 29.65 4.36
N GLU A 6 -9.85 30.81 4.98
CA GLU A 6 -9.19 32.06 4.58
C GLU A 6 -7.98 32.35 5.48
N ALA A 7 -6.80 32.27 4.86
CA ALA A 7 -5.58 32.84 5.36
C ALA A 7 -5.59 34.36 5.12
N LYS A 8 -5.37 35.16 6.16
CA LYS A 8 -4.87 36.53 6.00
C LYS A 8 -3.84 36.86 7.07
N VAL A 9 -2.57 36.88 6.64
CA VAL A 9 -1.43 37.31 7.43
C VAL A 9 -0.80 38.53 6.74
N THR A 10 -0.65 39.61 7.53
CA THR A 10 0.22 40.81 7.39
C THR A 10 -0.19 41.91 6.40
N PRO A 11 0.04 43.21 6.73
CA PRO A 11 1.38 43.81 6.81
C PRO A 11 1.66 44.66 8.08
N SER A 12 2.94 44.67 8.45
CA SER A 12 3.61 45.52 9.43
C SER A 12 3.47 47.03 9.14
N THR A 13 3.15 47.84 10.14
CA THR A 13 3.84 49.14 10.36
C THR A 13 3.52 49.69 11.77
N GLN A 14 4.55 50.00 12.57
CA GLN A 14 4.75 51.26 13.33
C GLN A 14 5.57 51.07 14.65
N PRO A 15 6.31 52.11 15.10
CA PRO A 15 7.39 52.04 16.09
C PRO A 15 6.95 52.43 17.53
N TYR A 16 7.91 52.30 18.47
CA TYR A 16 8.08 52.89 19.83
C TYR A 16 7.37 52.31 21.10
N ASP A 17 8.23 51.98 22.08
CA ASP A 17 8.18 52.10 23.55
C ASP A 17 6.89 51.89 24.36
N THR A 18 6.85 50.89 25.25
CA THR A 18 6.92 51.05 26.73
C THR A 18 6.73 49.72 27.50
N LEU A 19 7.40 49.63 28.66
CA LEU A 19 7.35 48.59 29.69
C LEU A 19 5.98 47.93 29.94
N SER A 20 5.89 46.60 29.79
CA SER A 20 5.25 45.64 30.73
C SER A 20 5.12 44.25 30.09
N GLU A 21 5.81 43.24 30.64
CA GLU A 21 5.74 41.85 30.19
C GLU A 21 4.45 41.20 30.75
N SER A 22 3.42 41.01 29.91
CA SER A 22 2.14 40.38 30.29
C SER A 22 2.14 38.87 29.97
N PRO A 23 1.64 37.97 30.86
CA PRO A 23 1.76 36.50 30.72
C PRO A 23 0.89 35.84 29.64
N SER A 24 0.01 36.60 28.98
CA SER A 24 -1.10 36.05 28.16
C SER A 24 -0.69 35.62 26.73
N THR A 25 0.39 36.19 26.18
CA THR A 25 0.80 35.98 24.78
C THR A 25 1.57 34.68 24.57
N LYS A 26 2.29 34.18 25.58
CA LYS A 26 2.96 32.87 25.54
C LYS A 26 1.97 31.70 25.55
N THR A 27 0.81 31.87 26.19
CA THR A 27 -0.18 30.79 26.36
C THR A 27 -0.95 30.49 25.08
N LYS A 28 -1.29 31.51 24.28
CA LYS A 28 -2.00 31.31 23.00
C LYS A 28 -1.10 30.71 21.92
N ALA A 29 0.17 31.12 21.87
CA ALA A 29 1.17 30.48 21.01
C ALA A 29 1.43 29.02 21.42
N ASN A 30 1.52 28.73 22.73
CA ASN A 30 1.66 27.34 23.20
C ASN A 30 0.41 26.49 22.92
N LEU A 31 -0.80 27.03 23.06
CA LEU A 31 -2.04 26.29 22.78
C LEU A 31 -2.20 25.99 21.28
N GLN A 32 -1.93 26.98 20.42
CA GLN A 32 -1.98 26.81 18.96
C GLN A 32 -0.90 25.82 18.45
N ASN A 33 0.25 25.74 19.12
CA ASN A 33 1.28 24.72 18.87
C ASN A 33 0.89 23.34 19.46
N THR A 34 0.13 23.29 20.55
CA THR A 34 -0.30 22.05 21.22
C THR A 34 -1.34 21.30 20.40
N GLU A 35 -2.33 21.99 19.81
CA GLU A 35 -3.32 21.38 18.93
C GLU A 35 -2.67 20.72 17.69
N ALA A 36 -1.63 21.37 17.12
CA ALA A 36 -0.86 20.83 16.00
C ALA A 36 -0.03 19.59 16.39
N ILE A 37 0.55 19.57 17.60
CA ILE A 37 1.32 18.44 18.12
C ILE A 37 0.40 17.23 18.38
N VAL A 38 -0.80 17.44 18.93
CA VAL A 38 -1.77 16.37 19.19
C VAL A 38 -2.31 15.78 17.87
N CYS A 39 -2.55 16.60 16.86
CA CYS A 39 -3.01 16.14 15.54
C CYS A 39 -1.95 15.29 14.83
N ASN A 40 -0.68 15.68 14.93
CA ASN A 40 0.45 14.89 14.41
C ASN A 40 0.66 13.61 15.22
N ALA A 41 0.55 13.64 16.55
CA ALA A 41 0.70 12.45 17.40
C ALA A 41 -0.38 11.40 17.15
N ARG A 42 -1.65 11.81 16.98
CA ARG A 42 -2.76 10.90 16.66
C ARG A 42 -2.59 10.29 15.28
N THR A 43 -2.15 11.08 14.31
CA THR A 43 -1.80 10.60 12.96
C THR A 43 -0.69 9.56 13.03
N ILE A 44 0.40 9.83 13.77
CA ILE A 44 1.53 8.89 13.92
C ILE A 44 1.09 7.60 14.61
N LEU A 45 0.25 7.68 15.65
CA LEU A 45 -0.20 6.52 16.44
C LEU A 45 -0.98 5.49 15.59
N TYR A 46 -1.82 5.95 14.66
CA TYR A 46 -2.59 5.05 13.79
C TYR A 46 -1.90 4.76 12.45
N ALA A 47 -1.22 5.76 11.87
CA ALA A 47 -0.58 5.60 10.56
C ALA A 47 0.64 4.67 10.63
N CYS A 48 1.45 4.75 11.69
CA CYS A 48 2.67 3.95 11.80
C CYS A 48 2.40 2.42 11.84
N PRO A 49 1.53 1.89 12.74
CA PRO A 49 1.23 0.46 12.75
C PRO A 49 0.49 0.00 11.48
N PHE A 50 -0.38 0.86 10.93
CA PHE A 50 -1.09 0.56 9.69
C PHE A 50 -0.12 0.43 8.50
N VAL A 51 0.84 1.34 8.37
CA VAL A 51 1.86 1.30 7.33
C VAL A 51 2.78 0.09 7.51
N LEU A 52 3.18 -0.24 8.74
CA LEU A 52 3.98 -1.43 9.02
C LEU A 52 3.25 -2.72 8.65
N LEU A 53 1.97 -2.85 9.04
CA LEU A 53 1.15 -4.00 8.69
C LEU A 53 0.94 -4.11 7.18
N ALA A 54 0.62 -2.99 6.52
CA ALA A 54 0.46 -2.96 5.07
C ALA A 54 1.75 -3.39 4.38
N LEU A 55 2.91 -2.86 4.78
CA LEU A 55 4.21 -3.23 4.23
C LEU A 55 4.50 -4.72 4.40
N LEU A 56 4.23 -5.28 5.58
CA LEU A 56 4.43 -6.69 5.88
C LEU A 56 3.54 -7.59 5.00
N ILE A 57 2.29 -7.20 4.78
CA ILE A 57 1.36 -7.93 3.92
C ILE A 57 1.77 -7.82 2.45
N PHE A 58 2.07 -6.60 1.97
CA PHE A 58 2.44 -6.33 0.58
C PHE A 58 3.75 -7.02 0.17
N LEU A 59 4.66 -7.27 1.10
CA LEU A 59 5.89 -8.02 0.85
C LEU A 59 5.77 -9.51 1.18
N GLY A 60 5.03 -9.86 2.23
CA GLY A 60 4.85 -11.24 2.67
C GLY A 60 4.03 -12.09 1.70
N ILE A 61 2.94 -11.54 1.17
CA ILE A 61 2.08 -12.24 0.19
C ILE A 61 2.86 -12.69 -1.06
N PRO A 62 3.58 -11.81 -1.79
CA PRO A 62 4.30 -12.23 -3.00
C PRO A 62 5.40 -13.26 -2.69
N LEU A 63 6.06 -13.17 -1.53
CA LEU A 63 7.03 -14.17 -1.11
C LEU A 63 6.39 -15.54 -0.88
N LEU A 64 5.26 -15.59 -0.17
CA LEU A 64 4.50 -16.84 0.02
C LEU A 64 4.04 -17.42 -1.32
N GLN A 65 3.54 -16.59 -2.24
CA GLN A 65 3.12 -17.02 -3.57
C GLN A 65 4.26 -17.67 -4.36
N ILE A 66 5.46 -17.09 -4.29
CA ILE A 66 6.66 -17.64 -4.94
C ILE A 66 7.09 -18.96 -4.28
N ILE A 67 7.13 -19.02 -2.94
CA ILE A 67 7.53 -20.22 -2.20
C ILE A 67 6.60 -21.40 -2.50
N ILE A 68 5.28 -21.18 -2.39
CA ILE A 68 4.27 -22.21 -2.69
C ILE A 68 4.34 -22.59 -4.17
N GLY A 69 4.55 -21.61 -5.06
CA GLY A 69 4.68 -21.85 -6.49
C GLY A 69 5.88 -22.72 -6.86
N ILE A 70 7.02 -22.57 -6.18
CA ILE A 70 8.23 -23.38 -6.42
C ILE A 70 8.10 -24.76 -5.77
N LEU A 71 7.64 -24.82 -4.51
CA LEU A 71 7.60 -26.06 -3.73
C LEU A 71 6.62 -27.09 -4.33
N TYR A 72 5.46 -26.62 -4.81
CA TYR A 72 4.41 -27.48 -5.33
C TYR A 72 4.43 -27.64 -6.86
N LYS A 73 5.44 -27.10 -7.55
CA LYS A 73 5.54 -27.12 -9.02
C LYS A 73 5.44 -28.54 -9.61
N ASN A 74 6.10 -29.50 -8.97
CA ASN A 74 6.31 -30.84 -9.53
C ASN A 74 5.44 -31.92 -8.89
N GLU A 75 4.81 -31.63 -7.74
CA GLU A 75 4.10 -32.63 -6.93
C GLU A 75 2.57 -32.53 -7.02
N CYS A 76 2.03 -31.62 -7.85
CA CYS A 76 0.58 -31.47 -8.00
C CYS A 76 0.00 -32.41 -9.07
N PRO A 77 -0.74 -33.49 -8.68
CA PRO A 77 -1.40 -34.40 -9.62
C PRO A 77 -2.63 -33.77 -10.30
N VAL A 78 -3.14 -32.68 -9.73
CA VAL A 78 -4.36 -32.02 -10.20
C VAL A 78 -4.07 -31.14 -11.43
N ASN A 79 -2.99 -30.34 -11.38
CA ASN A 79 -2.50 -29.54 -12.51
C ASN A 79 -1.13 -28.91 -12.15
N PRO A 80 -0.01 -29.21 -12.86
CA PRO A 80 1.34 -28.66 -12.57
C PRO A 80 1.50 -27.16 -12.91
N LEU A 81 0.39 -26.56 -13.31
CA LEU A 81 0.28 -25.33 -14.05
C LEU A 81 -0.27 -24.23 -13.11
N ILE A 82 -0.96 -24.62 -12.03
CA ILE A 82 -1.38 -23.75 -10.91
C ILE A 82 -0.17 -23.11 -10.20
N PRO A 83 0.89 -23.85 -9.81
CA PRO A 83 2.03 -23.26 -9.10
C PRO A 83 2.79 -22.23 -9.95
N VAL A 84 2.92 -22.48 -11.26
CA VAL A 84 3.53 -21.52 -12.21
C VAL A 84 2.73 -20.22 -12.29
N TYR A 85 1.39 -20.32 -12.24
CA TYR A 85 0.51 -19.17 -12.19
C TYR A 85 0.74 -18.30 -10.94
N LEU A 86 0.90 -18.91 -9.75
CA LEU A 86 1.20 -18.20 -8.49
C LEU A 86 2.56 -17.48 -8.52
N VAL A 87 3.57 -18.07 -9.17
CA VAL A 87 4.89 -17.42 -9.29
C VAL A 87 4.80 -16.15 -10.15
N PHE A 88 4.09 -16.21 -11.28
CA PHE A 88 3.98 -15.07 -12.18
C PHE A 88 3.26 -13.89 -11.53
N THR A 89 2.22 -14.14 -10.72
CA THR A 89 1.54 -13.08 -9.96
C THR A 89 2.43 -12.47 -8.88
N GLY A 90 3.24 -13.28 -8.19
CA GLY A 90 4.17 -12.80 -7.16
C GLY A 90 5.30 -11.94 -7.75
N VAL A 91 5.90 -12.37 -8.87
CA VAL A 91 6.95 -11.60 -9.56
C VAL A 91 6.40 -10.28 -10.10
N ALA A 92 5.21 -10.30 -10.71
CA ALA A 92 4.60 -9.09 -11.21
C ALA A 92 4.29 -8.08 -10.09
N ALA A 93 3.80 -8.54 -8.94
CA ALA A 93 3.58 -7.69 -7.78
C ALA A 93 4.88 -7.02 -7.28
N LEU A 94 6.00 -7.78 -7.24
CA LEU A 94 7.32 -7.24 -6.89
C LEU A 94 7.82 -6.21 -7.92
N THR A 95 7.63 -6.48 -9.21
CA THR A 95 8.01 -5.53 -10.27
C THR A 95 7.18 -4.25 -10.24
N LEU A 96 5.88 -4.34 -9.90
CA LEU A 96 5.03 -3.16 -9.69
C LEU A 96 5.50 -2.34 -8.49
N LEU A 97 5.82 -3.00 -7.36
CA LEU A 97 6.36 -2.32 -6.18
C LEU A 97 7.68 -1.62 -6.48
N SER A 98 8.60 -2.30 -7.18
CA SER A 98 9.87 -1.71 -7.63
C SER A 98 9.66 -0.52 -8.56
N THR A 99 8.67 -0.58 -9.45
CA THR A 99 8.36 0.51 -10.39
C THR A 99 7.81 1.74 -9.66
N VAL A 100 7.01 1.54 -8.62
CA VAL A 100 6.50 2.64 -7.76
C VAL A 100 7.66 3.34 -7.03
N ILE A 101 8.58 2.57 -6.44
CA ILE A 101 9.76 3.13 -5.74
C ILE A 101 10.64 3.92 -6.71
N LEU A 102 10.88 3.37 -7.91
CA LEU A 102 11.67 4.05 -8.95
C LEU A 102 10.96 5.29 -9.50
N GLY A 103 9.62 5.25 -9.63
CA GLY A 103 8.79 6.36 -10.11
C GLY A 103 8.83 7.59 -9.21
N VAL A 104 9.09 7.41 -7.90
CA VAL A 104 9.34 8.52 -6.97
C VAL A 104 10.70 9.19 -7.24
N THR A 105 11.66 8.45 -7.80
CA THR A 105 13.05 8.91 -7.99
C THR A 105 13.28 9.50 -9.39
N VAL A 106 12.55 9.05 -10.42
CA VAL A 106 12.80 9.46 -11.81
C VAL A 106 11.76 10.44 -12.36
N LYS A 107 12.20 11.39 -13.19
CA LYS A 107 11.33 12.40 -13.84
C LYS A 107 10.61 11.89 -15.10
N LYS A 108 11.03 10.74 -15.67
CA LYS A 108 10.39 10.11 -16.85
C LYS A 108 9.16 9.30 -16.44
N LEU A 109 8.20 9.98 -15.85
CA LEU A 109 6.98 9.37 -15.31
C LEU A 109 6.12 8.73 -16.40
N SER A 110 6.06 9.32 -17.60
CA SER A 110 5.21 8.82 -18.70
C SER A 110 5.57 7.41 -19.19
N PHE A 111 6.85 7.07 -19.29
CA PHE A 111 7.27 5.73 -19.73
C PHE A 111 7.03 4.67 -18.65
N LEU A 112 7.30 5.01 -17.38
CA LEU A 112 7.03 4.11 -16.27
C LEU A 112 5.53 3.88 -16.05
N LEU A 113 4.70 4.90 -16.25
CA LEU A 113 3.25 4.76 -16.22
C LEU A 113 2.73 3.86 -17.34
N TYR A 114 3.29 3.96 -18.55
CA TYR A 114 2.90 3.08 -19.65
C TYR A 114 3.24 1.61 -19.34
N LEU A 115 4.46 1.36 -18.86
CA LEU A 115 4.90 0.03 -18.43
C LEU A 115 4.04 -0.51 -17.29
N SER A 116 3.72 0.30 -16.28
CA SER A 116 2.91 -0.14 -15.15
C SER A 116 1.47 -0.45 -15.54
N ILE A 117 0.85 0.36 -16.41
CA ILE A 117 -0.50 0.08 -16.95
C ILE A 117 -0.49 -1.21 -17.76
N LEU A 118 0.50 -1.40 -18.64
CA LEU A 118 0.62 -2.62 -19.45
C LEU A 118 0.78 -3.86 -18.56
N LEU A 119 1.65 -3.77 -17.53
CA LEU A 119 1.87 -4.86 -16.57
C LEU A 119 0.60 -5.16 -15.75
N THR A 120 -0.16 -4.12 -15.40
CA THR A 120 -1.42 -4.26 -14.66
C THR A 120 -2.50 -4.90 -15.51
N LEU A 121 -2.62 -4.52 -16.79
CA LEU A 121 -3.53 -5.15 -17.74
C LEU A 121 -3.17 -6.61 -18.00
N LEU A 122 -1.87 -6.89 -18.15
CA LEU A 122 -1.36 -8.25 -18.28
C LEU A 122 -1.70 -9.08 -17.03
N MET A 123 -1.50 -8.52 -15.84
CA MET A 123 -1.89 -9.15 -14.57
C MET A 123 -3.39 -9.39 -14.46
N PHE A 124 -4.21 -8.48 -14.94
CA PHE A 124 -5.66 -8.63 -14.93
C PHE A 124 -6.12 -9.75 -15.86
N GLY A 125 -5.58 -9.81 -17.08
CA GLY A 125 -5.84 -10.92 -18.02
C GLY A 125 -5.34 -12.25 -17.49
N TRP A 126 -4.16 -12.24 -16.87
CA TRP A 126 -3.61 -13.41 -16.19
C TRP A 126 -4.52 -13.85 -15.03
N PHE A 127 -5.01 -12.91 -14.22
CA PHE A 127 -5.90 -13.18 -13.09
C PHE A 127 -7.15 -13.94 -13.51
N ILE A 128 -7.79 -13.53 -14.60
CA ILE A 128 -8.97 -14.21 -15.15
C ILE A 128 -8.62 -15.65 -15.53
N THR A 129 -7.46 -15.87 -16.15
CA THR A 129 -7.00 -17.20 -16.56
C THR A 129 -6.76 -18.10 -15.33
N GLY A 130 -6.18 -17.56 -14.26
CA GLY A 130 -6.00 -18.26 -12.99
C GLY A 130 -7.32 -18.70 -12.35
N ASN A 131 -8.31 -17.82 -12.31
CA ASN A 131 -9.63 -18.14 -11.78
C ASN A 131 -10.30 -19.26 -12.58
N VAL A 132 -10.27 -19.20 -13.93
CA VAL A 132 -10.82 -20.27 -14.78
C VAL A 132 -10.14 -21.61 -14.52
N TRP A 133 -8.83 -21.62 -14.31
CA TRP A 133 -8.09 -22.83 -14.01
C TRP A 133 -8.41 -23.43 -12.64
N ILE A 134 -8.60 -22.59 -11.63
CA ILE A 134 -9.03 -23.06 -10.31
C ILE A 134 -10.38 -23.76 -10.42
N PHE A 135 -11.34 -23.18 -11.15
CA PHE A 135 -12.67 -23.79 -11.29
C PHE A 135 -12.65 -25.07 -12.15
N LYS A 136 -11.82 -25.10 -13.21
CA LYS A 136 -11.61 -26.33 -14.00
C LYS A 136 -11.02 -27.46 -13.16
N SER A 137 -10.19 -27.11 -12.18
CA SER A 137 -9.53 -28.04 -11.28
C SER A 137 -10.48 -28.66 -10.25
N GLN A 138 -11.52 -27.94 -9.81
CA GLN A 138 -12.50 -28.42 -8.82
C GLN A 138 -13.31 -29.64 -9.30
N GLY A 139 -13.46 -29.85 -10.61
CA GLY A 139 -14.13 -31.03 -11.16
C GLY A 139 -13.30 -32.33 -11.12
N LYS A 140 -12.01 -32.26 -10.75
CA LYS A 140 -11.08 -33.40 -10.76
C LYS A 140 -10.59 -33.83 -9.36
N VAL A 141 -10.91 -33.08 -8.31
CA VAL A 141 -10.54 -33.46 -6.94
C VAL A 141 -11.49 -34.56 -6.46
N GLN A 142 -11.03 -35.80 -6.53
CA GLN A 142 -11.66 -36.91 -5.82
C GLN A 142 -11.39 -36.70 -4.33
N PHE A 143 -12.43 -36.39 -3.55
CA PHE A 143 -12.33 -36.42 -2.09
C PHE A 143 -12.06 -37.86 -1.68
N TYR A 144 -10.84 -38.16 -1.24
CA TYR A 144 -10.54 -39.43 -0.60
C TYR A 144 -11.32 -39.48 0.72
N TYR A 145 -12.38 -40.28 0.79
CA TYR A 145 -13.12 -40.56 2.01
C TYR A 145 -12.49 -41.76 2.72
N PRO A 146 -11.76 -41.58 3.84
CA PRO A 146 -11.21 -42.69 4.59
C PRO A 146 -12.28 -43.28 5.51
N ASN A 147 -13.27 -43.97 4.94
CA ASN A 147 -13.96 -45.12 5.56
C ASN A 147 -15.19 -45.53 4.74
N GLN A 148 -15.01 -46.58 3.93
CA GLN A 148 -16.06 -47.55 3.63
C GLN A 148 -15.58 -48.91 4.14
N ARG A 149 -15.78 -49.18 5.42
CA ARG A 149 -15.77 -50.51 6.03
C ARG A 149 -16.88 -50.59 7.06
#